data_AF-A0A382ESJ0-F1
#
_entry.id   AF-A0A382ESJ0-F1
#
_cell.length_a   1.000
_cell.length_b   1.000
_cell.length_c   1.000
_cell.angle_alpha   90.00
_cell.angle_beta   90.00
_cell.angle_gamma   90.00
#
_symmetry.space_group_name_H-M   'P 1'
#
loop_
_entity.id
_entity.type
_entity.pdbx_description
1 polymer ?
#
loop_
_entity_poly.entity_id
_entity_poly.type
_entity_poly.pdbx_seq_one_letter_code
_entity_poly.pdbx_strand_id
1 'polypeptide(L)'
;MNNFFKETKKALTMTKLNTLIKKLRTNRGNSLAEFAVTAAMMATLATVAAPRFAGVGDTAKRQQTMRNLNTIAGMANQFYQDKSNPEASTNPNGEGQGRLPGQESYDENLGGYAKLTDVEPSIDDFKKWDHSEGTKWRSVFGMRYAETETYGYQFTDDEDNSKFGPTEWMSYMAEKNPIDSPYDQGHYIYTVIKGGQTESWNQTDSTWVFNDSCSECGPIIILADAYNPSMFWMVLNFN
;
A
#
# COMPACT_ATOMS: atom_id res chain seq x y z
N MET A 1 40.90 -47.13 -57.26
CA MET A 1 41.12 -45.75 -56.77
C MET A 1 40.16 -45.30 -55.66
N ASN A 2 38.89 -45.75 -55.63
CA ASN A 2 37.89 -45.25 -54.66
C ASN A 2 38.09 -45.68 -53.19
N ASN A 3 38.71 -46.83 -52.91
CA ASN A 3 38.92 -47.30 -51.52
C ASN A 3 40.06 -46.56 -50.80
N PHE A 4 41.09 -46.11 -51.52
CA PHE A 4 42.24 -45.39 -50.95
C PHE A 4 41.86 -43.97 -50.50
N PHE A 5 40.97 -43.30 -51.24
CA PHE A 5 40.45 -41.98 -50.86
C PHE A 5 39.44 -42.02 -49.69
N LYS A 6 38.77 -43.16 -49.46
CA LYS A 6 37.81 -43.32 -48.36
C LYS A 6 38.51 -43.56 -47.01
N GLU A 7 39.56 -44.38 -47.01
CA GLU A 7 40.44 -44.63 -45.86
C GLU A 7 41.14 -43.34 -45.39
N THR A 8 41.72 -42.58 -46.32
CA THR A 8 42.42 -41.32 -46.00
C THR A 8 41.49 -40.23 -45.46
N LYS A 9 40.26 -40.09 -45.98
CA LYS A 9 39.25 -39.16 -45.41
C LYS A 9 38.84 -39.53 -43.99
N LYS A 10 38.67 -40.82 -43.68
CA LYS A 10 38.29 -41.32 -42.35
C LYS A 10 39.42 -41.15 -41.31
N ALA A 11 40.67 -41.32 -41.73
CA ALA A 11 41.83 -41.05 -40.89
C ALA A 11 42.00 -39.54 -40.58
N LEU A 12 41.74 -38.67 -41.57
CA LEU A 12 41.79 -37.21 -41.40
C LEU A 12 40.69 -36.68 -40.46
N THR A 13 39.48 -37.25 -40.51
CA THR A 13 38.38 -36.88 -39.61
C THR A 13 38.62 -37.34 -38.18
N MET A 14 39.12 -38.56 -37.95
CA MET A 14 39.50 -39.05 -36.62
C MET A 14 40.62 -38.21 -35.97
N THR A 15 41.60 -37.78 -36.77
CA THR A 15 42.69 -36.93 -36.29
C THR A 15 42.18 -35.54 -35.88
N LYS A 16 41.27 -34.94 -36.66
CA LYS A 16 40.60 -33.68 -36.29
C LYS A 16 39.74 -33.82 -35.03
N LEU A 17 38.99 -34.92 -34.90
CA LEU A 17 38.13 -35.19 -33.74
C LEU A 17 38.96 -35.34 -32.45
N ASN A 18 40.05 -36.10 -32.49
CA ASN A 18 40.95 -36.26 -31.34
C ASN A 18 41.66 -34.96 -30.95
N THR A 19 41.95 -34.09 -31.93
CA THR A 19 42.53 -32.76 -31.65
C THR A 19 41.49 -31.84 -31.00
N LEU A 20 40.22 -31.93 -31.41
CA LEU A 20 39.10 -31.20 -30.81
C LEU A 20 38.84 -31.68 -29.37
N ILE A 21 38.83 -33.00 -29.14
CA ILE A 21 38.70 -33.60 -27.81
C ILE A 21 39.84 -33.17 -26.90
N LYS A 22 41.09 -33.09 -27.40
CA LYS A 22 42.23 -32.59 -26.61
C LYS A 22 42.17 -31.08 -26.32
N LYS A 23 41.55 -30.27 -27.20
CA LYS A 23 41.29 -28.84 -26.95
C LYS A 23 40.19 -28.62 -25.90
N LEU A 24 39.15 -29.45 -25.91
CA LEU A 24 38.09 -29.46 -24.89
C LEU A 24 38.60 -30.04 -23.55
N ARG A 25 39.52 -31.01 -23.61
CA ARG A 25 40.19 -31.62 -22.45
C ARG A 25 41.47 -30.87 -22.06
N THR A 26 41.41 -29.54 -22.00
CA THR A 26 42.52 -28.73 -21.48
C THR A 26 42.33 -28.51 -19.97
N ASN A 27 43.03 -29.30 -19.15
CA ASN A 27 42.99 -29.20 -17.68
C ASN A 27 43.97 -28.15 -17.16
N ARG A 28 43.88 -26.91 -17.64
CA ARG A 28 44.63 -25.80 -17.02
C ARG A 28 43.84 -25.29 -15.82
N GLY A 29 44.10 -25.87 -14.65
CA GLY A 29 43.39 -25.56 -13.40
C GLY A 29 43.43 -24.08 -12.96
N ASN A 30 44.24 -23.24 -13.60
CA ASN A 30 44.35 -21.81 -13.28
C ASN A 30 43.05 -21.03 -13.54
N SER A 31 42.35 -21.28 -14.66
CA SER A 31 41.08 -20.59 -14.96
C SER A 31 39.91 -21.14 -14.15
N LEU A 32 39.92 -22.44 -13.83
CA LEU A 32 38.90 -23.06 -12.99
C LEU A 32 39.02 -22.61 -11.53
N ALA A 33 40.24 -22.50 -11.02
CA ALA A 33 40.50 -21.98 -9.68
C ALA A 33 40.12 -20.50 -9.57
N GLU A 34 40.42 -19.68 -10.58
CA GLU A 34 40.03 -18.27 -10.62
C GLU A 34 38.50 -18.09 -10.67
N PHE A 35 37.81 -18.89 -11.48
CA PHE A 35 36.34 -18.92 -11.49
C PHE A 35 35.77 -19.40 -10.15
N ALA A 36 36.37 -20.43 -9.53
CA ALA A 36 35.94 -20.92 -8.23
C ALA A 36 36.17 -19.89 -7.12
N VAL A 37 37.27 -19.15 -7.14
CA VAL A 37 37.58 -18.09 -6.15
C VAL A 37 36.61 -16.93 -6.32
N THR A 38 36.36 -16.47 -7.55
CA THR A 38 35.40 -15.40 -7.81
C THR A 38 33.96 -15.81 -7.46
N ALA A 39 33.55 -17.03 -7.82
CA ALA A 39 32.27 -17.60 -7.43
C ALA A 39 32.14 -17.75 -5.90
N ALA A 40 33.20 -18.19 -5.21
CA ALA A 40 33.22 -18.27 -3.75
C ALA A 40 33.16 -16.89 -3.10
N MET A 41 33.84 -15.88 -3.65
CA MET A 41 33.75 -14.50 -3.17
C MET A 41 32.36 -13.90 -3.41
N MET A 42 31.75 -14.13 -4.56
CA MET A 42 30.38 -13.68 -4.82
C MET A 42 29.37 -14.42 -3.92
N ALA A 43 29.56 -15.72 -3.70
CA ALA A 43 28.71 -16.50 -2.79
C ALA A 43 28.84 -16.01 -1.34
N THR A 44 30.05 -15.70 -0.87
CA THR A 44 30.26 -15.14 0.47
C THR A 44 29.69 -13.75 0.60
N LEU A 45 29.85 -12.87 -0.40
CA LEU A 45 29.25 -11.54 -0.41
C LEU A 45 27.71 -11.59 -0.46
N ALA A 46 27.13 -12.46 -1.29
CA ALA A 46 25.68 -12.64 -1.39
C ALA A 46 25.10 -13.18 -0.08
N THR A 47 25.77 -14.14 0.55
CA THR A 47 25.31 -14.71 1.83
C THR A 47 25.38 -13.73 3.00
N VAL A 48 26.40 -12.86 3.08
CA VAL A 48 26.45 -11.82 4.13
C VAL A 48 25.53 -10.63 3.85
N ALA A 49 25.21 -10.36 2.58
CA ALA A 49 24.34 -9.25 2.21
C ALA A 49 22.84 -9.59 2.30
N ALA A 50 22.45 -10.85 2.06
CA ALA A 50 21.05 -11.27 2.03
C ALA A 50 20.24 -10.87 3.29
N PRO A 51 20.75 -11.03 4.54
CA PRO A 51 20.01 -10.60 5.73
C PRO A 51 19.81 -9.08 5.81
N ARG A 52 20.77 -8.28 5.33
CA ARG A 52 20.67 -6.81 5.33
C ARG A 52 19.72 -6.33 4.24
N PHE A 53 19.70 -6.97 3.08
CA PHE A 53 18.75 -6.65 2.02
C PHE A 53 17.32 -7.01 2.38
N ALA A 54 17.09 -8.09 3.14
CA ALA A 54 15.77 -8.41 3.66
C ALA A 54 15.17 -7.27 4.52
N GLY A 55 15.95 -6.72 5.45
CA GLY A 55 15.50 -5.60 6.30
C GLY A 55 15.31 -4.26 5.56
N VAL A 56 16.08 -4.02 4.47
CA VAL A 56 15.91 -2.84 3.62
C VAL A 56 14.59 -2.91 2.84
N GLY A 57 14.21 -4.09 2.36
CA GLY A 57 12.92 -4.30 1.69
C GLY A 57 11.73 -3.93 2.57
N ASP A 58 11.69 -4.44 3.80
CA ASP A 58 10.59 -4.14 4.74
C ASP A 58 10.52 -2.65 5.11
N THR A 59 11.67 -2.00 5.26
CA THR A 59 11.74 -0.56 5.54
C THR A 59 11.25 0.25 4.34
N ALA A 60 11.59 -0.15 3.13
CA ALA A 60 11.11 0.50 1.91
C ALA A 60 9.58 0.38 1.76
N LYS A 61 9.02 -0.80 2.05
CA LYS A 61 7.55 -1.01 2.08
C LYS A 61 6.87 -0.11 3.11
N ARG A 62 7.37 -0.07 4.35
CA ARG A 62 6.86 0.83 5.40
C ARG A 62 6.85 2.30 4.94
N GLN A 63 7.96 2.78 4.39
CA GLN A 63 8.06 4.15 3.90
C GLN A 63 7.11 4.42 2.73
N GLN A 64 6.90 3.43 1.85
CA GLN A 64 5.95 3.54 0.76
C GLN A 64 4.50 3.61 1.26
N THR A 65 4.11 2.76 2.21
CA THR A 65 2.79 2.85 2.87
C THR A 65 2.58 4.23 3.48
N MET A 66 3.56 4.77 4.21
CA MET A 66 3.46 6.12 4.79
C MET A 66 3.33 7.20 3.71
N ARG A 67 4.11 7.13 2.62
CA ARG A 67 3.98 8.08 1.50
C ARG A 67 2.59 7.99 0.85
N ASN A 68 2.08 6.79 0.65
CA ASN A 68 0.77 6.56 0.07
C ASN A 68 -0.35 7.10 0.96
N LEU A 69 -0.31 6.84 2.28
CA LEU A 69 -1.23 7.43 3.24
C LEU A 69 -1.20 8.96 3.20
N ASN A 70 -0.01 9.58 3.14
CA ASN A 70 0.12 11.02 3.01
C ASN A 70 -0.46 11.56 1.68
N THR A 71 -0.31 10.82 0.58
CA THR A 71 -0.93 11.19 -0.70
C THR A 71 -2.46 11.15 -0.59
N ILE A 72 -3.03 10.08 0.00
CA ILE A 72 -4.47 9.95 0.22
C ILE A 72 -4.97 11.07 1.15
N ALA A 73 -4.23 11.37 2.21
CA ALA A 73 -4.50 12.49 3.10
C ALA A 73 -4.50 13.84 2.37
N GLY A 74 -3.56 14.07 1.46
CA GLY A 74 -3.53 15.25 0.60
C GLY A 74 -4.77 15.35 -0.30
N MET A 75 -5.22 14.23 -0.86
CA MET A 75 -6.46 14.17 -1.65
C MET A 75 -7.69 14.49 -0.78
N ALA A 76 -7.76 13.97 0.44
CA ALA A 76 -8.82 14.28 1.39
C ALA A 76 -8.90 15.79 1.69
N ASN A 77 -7.74 16.43 1.89
CA ASN A 77 -7.64 17.87 2.09
C ASN A 77 -8.11 18.68 0.88
N GLN A 78 -7.74 18.26 -0.33
CA GLN A 78 -8.20 18.94 -1.54
C GLN A 78 -9.73 18.78 -1.70
N PHE A 79 -10.26 17.59 -1.47
CA PHE A 79 -11.69 17.31 -1.53
C PHE A 79 -12.46 18.21 -0.55
N TYR A 80 -12.03 18.24 0.72
CA TYR A 80 -12.66 19.06 1.75
C TYR A 80 -12.69 20.54 1.37
N GLN A 81 -11.57 21.09 0.88
CA GLN A 81 -11.47 22.50 0.46
C GLN A 81 -12.41 22.83 -0.71
N ASP A 82 -12.50 21.94 -1.70
CA ASP A 82 -13.39 22.15 -2.85
C ASP A 82 -14.86 22.05 -2.44
N LYS A 83 -15.22 21.13 -1.53
CA LYS A 83 -16.59 20.99 -1.02
C LYS A 83 -16.98 22.10 -0.06
N SER A 84 -16.05 22.62 0.72
CA SER A 84 -16.27 23.73 1.65
C SER A 84 -16.64 25.03 0.95
N ASN A 85 -16.21 25.22 -0.30
CA ASN A 85 -16.55 26.42 -1.05
C ASN A 85 -18.03 26.37 -1.49
N PRO A 86 -18.72 27.52 -1.53
CA PRO A 86 -20.07 27.57 -2.10
C PRO A 86 -20.04 27.25 -3.59
N GLU A 87 -21.13 26.69 -4.11
CA GLU A 87 -21.28 26.43 -5.54
C GLU A 87 -21.09 27.72 -6.34
N ALA A 88 -20.13 27.70 -7.27
CA ALA A 88 -19.80 28.83 -8.13
C ALA A 88 -19.49 28.35 -9.55
N SER A 89 -19.55 29.24 -10.54
CA SER A 89 -19.17 28.87 -11.92
C SER A 89 -17.72 28.39 -12.05
N THR A 90 -16.86 28.77 -11.10
CA THR A 90 -15.45 28.32 -10.98
C THR A 90 -15.30 27.01 -10.20
N ASN A 91 -16.31 26.62 -9.41
CA ASN A 91 -16.34 25.36 -8.67
C ASN A 91 -17.78 24.79 -8.66
N PRO A 92 -18.17 24.01 -9.68
CA PRO A 92 -19.49 23.39 -9.75
C PRO A 92 -19.73 22.33 -8.67
N ASN A 93 -18.68 21.89 -7.99
CA ASN A 93 -18.73 20.84 -6.99
C ASN A 93 -18.85 21.38 -5.55
N GLY A 94 -18.92 22.70 -5.37
CA GLY A 94 -19.02 23.33 -4.05
C GLY A 94 -20.35 23.02 -3.37
N GLU A 95 -20.30 22.65 -2.09
CA GLU A 95 -21.46 22.31 -1.28
C GLU A 95 -21.67 23.33 -0.13
N GLY A 96 -20.77 24.30 0.02
CA GLY A 96 -20.83 25.37 1.04
C GLY A 96 -20.51 24.91 2.46
N GLN A 97 -20.44 23.60 2.70
CA GLN A 97 -19.97 22.97 3.93
C GLN A 97 -19.00 21.85 3.57
N GLY A 98 -17.83 21.85 4.19
CA GLY A 98 -16.78 20.89 3.89
C GLY A 98 -17.16 19.49 4.38
N ARG A 99 -17.33 18.56 3.46
CA ARG A 99 -17.52 17.13 3.76
C ARG A 99 -16.36 16.32 3.21
N LEU A 100 -16.31 15.05 3.59
CA LEU A 100 -15.29 14.10 3.14
C LEU A 100 -15.84 13.13 2.07
N PRO A 101 -14.94 12.45 1.33
CA PRO A 101 -15.35 11.46 0.34
C PRO A 101 -16.21 10.34 0.98
N GLY A 102 -17.28 9.94 0.31
CA GLY A 102 -18.23 8.91 0.75
C GLY A 102 -19.27 9.38 1.76
N GLN A 103 -19.08 10.55 2.36
CA GLN A 103 -20.00 11.13 3.33
C GLN A 103 -21.15 11.83 2.60
N GLU A 104 -22.42 11.59 2.99
CA GLU A 104 -23.57 12.30 2.41
C GLU A 104 -23.55 13.79 2.76
N SER A 105 -23.36 14.11 4.05
CA SER A 105 -23.33 15.48 4.59
C SER A 105 -22.30 15.57 5.71
N TYR A 106 -21.82 16.79 6.03
CA TYR A 106 -20.72 16.99 6.98
C TYR A 106 -21.01 16.44 8.40
N ASP A 107 -22.28 16.32 8.76
CA ASP A 107 -22.81 15.90 10.06
C ASP A 107 -23.13 14.39 10.14
N GLU A 108 -22.95 13.64 9.05
CA GLU A 108 -23.12 12.19 9.05
C GLU A 108 -21.80 11.47 9.31
N ASN A 109 -21.82 10.35 10.04
CA ASN A 109 -20.63 9.53 10.23
C ASN A 109 -20.47 8.54 9.08
N LEU A 110 -19.22 8.12 8.83
CA LEU A 110 -18.91 7.05 7.88
C LEU A 110 -18.10 5.97 8.58
N GLY A 111 -18.69 4.79 8.67
CA GLY A 111 -18.15 3.69 9.47
C GLY A 111 -18.77 3.64 10.87
N GLY A 112 -18.06 2.99 11.80
CA GLY A 112 -18.64 2.60 13.09
C GLY A 112 -18.26 3.47 14.29
N TYR A 113 -17.51 4.56 14.08
CA TYR A 113 -17.01 5.40 15.17
C TYR A 113 -17.76 6.72 15.24
N ALA A 114 -18.15 7.10 16.46
CA ALA A 114 -18.77 8.40 16.73
C ALA A 114 -17.74 9.45 17.20
N LYS A 115 -16.64 8.99 17.80
CA LYS A 115 -15.67 9.80 18.55
C LYS A 115 -14.26 9.35 18.31
N LEU A 116 -13.29 10.26 18.46
CA LEU A 116 -11.87 9.95 18.26
C LEU A 116 -11.35 9.11 19.43
N THR A 117 -11.84 9.38 20.65
CA THR A 117 -11.50 8.58 21.84
C THR A 117 -11.93 7.12 21.74
N ASP A 118 -12.92 6.80 20.90
CA ASP A 118 -13.37 5.42 20.66
C ASP A 118 -12.46 4.68 19.66
N VAL A 119 -11.72 5.41 18.84
CA VAL A 119 -10.82 4.86 17.80
C VAL A 119 -9.46 4.46 18.37
N GLU A 120 -8.92 5.25 19.30
CA GLU A 120 -7.59 4.99 19.89
C GLU A 120 -7.43 3.59 20.51
N PRO A 121 -8.35 3.08 21.36
CA PRO A 121 -8.21 1.73 21.90
C PRO A 121 -8.47 0.65 20.84
N SER A 122 -9.35 0.88 19.87
CA SER A 122 -9.70 -0.13 18.87
C SER A 122 -8.63 -0.28 17.78
N ILE A 123 -7.96 0.81 17.39
CA ILE A 123 -6.87 0.78 16.41
C ILE A 123 -5.67 0.01 16.95
N ASP A 124 -5.41 0.10 18.26
CA ASP A 124 -4.33 -0.64 18.90
C ASP A 124 -4.55 -2.16 18.82
N ASP A 125 -5.79 -2.62 18.90
CA ASP A 125 -6.14 -4.04 18.74
C ASP A 125 -6.22 -4.47 17.27
N PHE A 126 -6.44 -3.53 16.34
CA PHE A 126 -6.60 -3.81 14.91
C PHE A 126 -5.26 -4.09 14.22
N LYS A 127 -4.78 -5.33 14.33
CA LYS A 127 -3.47 -5.75 13.80
C LYS A 127 -3.47 -6.28 12.36
N LYS A 128 -4.62 -6.72 11.84
CA LYS A 128 -4.75 -7.40 10.54
C LYS A 128 -6.12 -7.18 9.92
N TRP A 129 -6.18 -7.34 8.60
CA TRP A 129 -7.33 -7.09 7.73
C TRP A 129 -8.57 -7.98 8.00
N ASP A 130 -8.40 -9.11 8.68
CA ASP A 130 -9.43 -10.09 9.02
C ASP A 130 -10.04 -9.86 10.42
N HIS A 131 -9.65 -8.79 11.11
CA HIS A 131 -10.14 -8.46 12.44
C HIS A 131 -11.58 -7.90 12.40
N SER A 132 -12.39 -8.20 13.42
CA SER A 132 -13.80 -7.76 13.50
C SER A 132 -13.98 -6.24 13.51
N GLU A 133 -12.96 -5.51 13.97
CA GLU A 133 -12.94 -4.04 13.93
C GLU A 133 -13.04 -3.50 12.49
N GLY A 134 -12.63 -4.27 11.48
CA GLY A 134 -12.74 -3.89 10.06
C GLY A 134 -14.15 -3.52 9.62
N THR A 135 -15.20 -4.05 10.27
CA THR A 135 -16.60 -3.72 9.96
C THR A 135 -16.93 -2.23 10.13
N LYS A 136 -16.17 -1.54 11.00
CA LYS A 136 -16.31 -0.10 11.26
C LYS A 136 -15.57 0.77 10.25
N TRP A 137 -14.86 0.18 9.29
CA TRP A 137 -14.06 0.87 8.29
C TRP A 137 -14.66 0.68 6.89
N ARG A 138 -14.27 1.57 5.98
CA ARG A 138 -14.63 1.54 4.57
C ARG A 138 -13.38 1.56 3.70
N SER A 139 -13.50 1.00 2.51
CA SER A 139 -12.45 0.96 1.51
C SER A 139 -12.28 2.31 0.79
N VAL A 140 -11.05 2.82 0.68
CA VAL A 140 -10.76 4.09 -0.02
C VAL A 140 -11.01 3.97 -1.52
N PHE A 141 -10.46 2.94 -2.17
CA PHE A 141 -10.54 2.78 -3.64
C PHE A 141 -11.55 1.73 -4.11
N GLY A 142 -12.35 1.18 -3.21
CA GLY A 142 -13.35 0.17 -3.55
C GLY A 142 -12.83 -1.27 -3.37
N MET A 143 -13.69 -2.21 -3.03
CA MET A 143 -13.37 -3.63 -2.90
C MET A 143 -13.17 -4.32 -4.26
N ARG A 144 -13.56 -3.66 -5.36
CA ARG A 144 -13.32 -4.14 -6.74
C ARG A 144 -11.84 -4.39 -7.05
N TYR A 145 -10.94 -3.64 -6.41
CA TYR A 145 -9.50 -3.77 -6.59
C TYR A 145 -8.83 -4.59 -5.49
N ALA A 146 -9.61 -5.07 -4.52
CA ALA A 146 -9.11 -5.89 -3.43
C ALA A 146 -9.23 -7.38 -3.77
N GLU A 147 -8.24 -8.18 -3.35
CA GLU A 147 -8.27 -9.64 -3.47
C GLU A 147 -9.17 -10.27 -2.37
N THR A 148 -10.46 -10.01 -2.43
CA THR A 148 -11.45 -10.44 -1.43
C THR A 148 -11.53 -11.95 -1.25
N GLU A 149 -11.45 -12.71 -2.34
CA GLU A 149 -11.51 -14.18 -2.34
C GLU A 149 -10.33 -14.82 -1.61
N THR A 150 -9.15 -14.19 -1.68
CA THR A 150 -7.90 -14.71 -1.09
C THR A 150 -7.84 -14.43 0.40
N TYR A 151 -8.23 -13.21 0.82
CA TYR A 151 -7.88 -12.69 2.14
C TYR A 151 -9.06 -12.53 3.10
N GLY A 152 -10.32 -12.55 2.64
CA GLY A 152 -11.49 -12.52 3.53
C GLY A 152 -11.61 -11.26 4.38
N TYR A 153 -11.44 -10.10 3.75
CA TYR A 153 -11.51 -8.78 4.39
C TYR A 153 -12.82 -8.57 5.19
N GLN A 154 -12.71 -7.96 6.38
CA GLN A 154 -13.87 -7.65 7.24
C GLN A 154 -14.44 -6.23 7.02
N PHE A 155 -13.78 -5.41 6.22
CA PHE A 155 -14.27 -4.10 5.78
C PHE A 155 -14.96 -4.20 4.43
N THR A 156 -15.85 -3.26 4.15
CA THR A 156 -16.67 -3.24 2.94
C THR A 156 -16.55 -1.91 2.20
N ASP A 157 -17.15 -1.86 1.01
CA ASP A 157 -17.50 -0.59 0.39
C ASP A 157 -18.69 0.05 1.12
N ASP A 158 -18.81 1.37 0.97
CA ASP A 158 -19.93 2.12 1.51
C ASP A 158 -21.06 2.16 0.47
N GLU A 159 -21.78 1.03 0.34
CA GLU A 159 -22.84 0.85 -0.66
C GLU A 159 -24.18 1.46 -0.22
N ASP A 160 -24.32 1.80 1.06
CA ASP A 160 -25.58 2.31 1.63
C ASP A 160 -25.80 3.81 1.35
N ASN A 161 -24.75 4.52 0.96
CA ASN A 161 -24.77 5.97 0.69
C ASN A 161 -25.05 6.28 -0.79
N SER A 162 -25.75 7.39 -1.04
CA SER A 162 -25.99 7.93 -2.38
C SER A 162 -24.69 8.42 -3.04
N LYS A 163 -23.72 8.85 -2.23
CA LYS A 163 -22.37 9.28 -2.60
C LYS A 163 -21.39 8.13 -2.37
N PHE A 164 -20.97 7.52 -3.47
CA PHE A 164 -20.06 6.38 -3.41
C PHE A 164 -18.60 6.82 -3.22
N GLY A 165 -18.05 6.59 -2.03
CA GLY A 165 -16.70 7.02 -1.63
C GLY A 165 -15.61 6.68 -2.64
N PRO A 166 -15.48 5.43 -3.14
CA PRO A 166 -14.45 5.07 -4.11
C PRO A 166 -14.48 5.90 -5.40
N THR A 167 -15.66 6.31 -5.87
CA THR A 167 -15.76 7.17 -7.06
C THR A 167 -15.27 8.60 -6.76
N GLU A 168 -15.58 9.11 -5.57
CA GLU A 168 -15.11 10.44 -5.15
C GLU A 168 -13.60 10.46 -4.95
N TRP A 169 -13.03 9.44 -4.30
CA TRP A 169 -11.59 9.30 -4.15
C TRP A 169 -10.87 9.25 -5.51
N MET A 170 -11.37 8.45 -6.45
CA MET A 170 -10.78 8.35 -7.79
C MET A 170 -10.88 9.64 -8.60
N SER A 171 -11.87 10.50 -8.34
CA SER A 171 -12.03 11.77 -9.08
C SER A 171 -10.90 12.77 -8.84
N TYR A 172 -10.20 12.65 -7.70
CA TYR A 172 -9.07 13.51 -7.32
C TYR A 172 -7.70 12.95 -7.71
N MET A 173 -7.67 11.80 -8.39
CA MET A 173 -6.43 11.24 -8.93
C MET A 173 -6.22 11.68 -10.39
N ALA A 174 -5.00 12.17 -10.69
CA ALA A 174 -4.63 12.52 -12.05
C ALA A 174 -4.62 11.29 -12.98
N GLU A 175 -4.16 10.14 -12.46
CA GLU A 175 -4.24 8.83 -13.10
C GLU A 175 -5.35 8.04 -12.43
N LYS A 176 -6.31 7.51 -13.20
CA LYS A 176 -7.48 6.78 -12.69
C LYS A 176 -7.16 5.35 -12.21
N ASN A 177 -6.01 5.19 -11.55
CA ASN A 177 -5.55 3.94 -10.98
C ASN A 177 -5.49 4.07 -9.46
N PRO A 178 -6.04 3.10 -8.70
CA PRO A 178 -5.91 3.05 -7.25
C PRO A 178 -4.45 3.10 -6.79
N ILE A 179 -4.22 3.68 -5.61
CA ILE A 179 -2.92 3.55 -4.95
C ILE A 179 -2.90 2.20 -4.24
N ASP A 180 -2.03 1.29 -4.71
CA ASP A 180 -1.90 -0.04 -4.12
C ASP A 180 -0.98 -0.04 -2.88
N SER A 181 -1.25 -0.93 -1.93
CA SER A 181 -0.34 -1.18 -0.82
C SER A 181 0.89 -1.96 -1.31
N PRO A 182 2.09 -1.68 -0.78
CA PRO A 182 3.28 -2.51 -1.05
C PRO A 182 3.20 -3.91 -0.39
N TYR A 183 2.16 -4.17 0.41
CA TYR A 183 1.85 -5.47 1.00
C TYR A 183 0.71 -6.12 0.21
N ASP A 184 0.85 -7.41 -0.12
CA ASP A 184 -0.12 -8.12 -0.97
C ASP A 184 -1.53 -8.20 -0.32
N GLN A 185 -1.59 -8.16 1.02
CA GLN A 185 -2.84 -8.15 1.81
C GLN A 185 -3.26 -6.74 2.22
N GLY A 186 -2.47 -5.73 1.84
CA GLY A 186 -2.70 -4.35 2.24
C GLY A 186 -3.75 -3.70 1.38
N HIS A 187 -4.59 -2.89 2.01
CA HIS A 187 -5.64 -2.14 1.35
C HIS A 187 -5.91 -0.87 2.15
N TYR A 188 -6.03 0.28 1.49
CA TYR A 188 -6.27 1.52 2.21
C TYR A 188 -7.73 1.62 2.65
N ILE A 189 -7.91 1.83 3.95
CA ILE A 189 -9.21 1.91 4.60
C ILE A 189 -9.33 3.24 5.34
N TYR A 190 -10.57 3.69 5.53
CA TYR A 190 -10.87 4.92 6.23
C TYR A 190 -12.17 4.84 7.03
N THR A 191 -12.29 5.72 8.01
CA THR A 191 -13.53 6.01 8.72
C THR A 191 -13.61 7.51 8.97
N VAL A 192 -14.82 8.06 8.95
CA VAL A 192 -15.08 9.47 9.17
C VAL A 192 -15.94 9.63 10.41
N ILE A 193 -15.44 10.45 11.32
CA ILE A 193 -16.18 10.99 12.45
C ILE A 193 -16.85 12.28 11.97
N LYS A 194 -18.15 12.39 12.20
CA LYS A 194 -18.94 13.56 11.79
C LYS A 194 -18.33 14.87 12.30
N GLY A 195 -18.51 15.93 11.52
CA GLY A 195 -18.27 17.30 11.98
C GLY A 195 -19.34 17.75 12.97
N GLY A 196 -19.30 19.00 13.39
CA GLY A 196 -20.26 19.52 14.36
C GLY A 196 -19.91 19.20 15.82
N GLN A 197 -18.84 18.44 16.07
CA GLN A 197 -18.43 17.99 17.39
C GLN A 197 -16.94 18.19 17.64
N THR A 198 -16.55 18.28 18.91
CA THR A 198 -15.15 18.40 19.32
C THR A 198 -14.88 17.62 20.60
N GLU A 199 -13.66 17.11 20.68
CA GLU A 199 -13.13 16.41 21.83
C GLU A 199 -11.89 17.13 22.33
N SER A 200 -11.92 17.54 23.59
CA SER A 200 -10.80 18.24 24.21
C SER A 200 -10.44 17.60 25.54
N TRP A 201 -9.15 17.51 25.80
CA TRP A 201 -8.65 17.03 27.09
C TRP A 201 -8.69 18.16 28.12
N ASN A 202 -9.44 17.96 29.20
CA ASN A 202 -9.44 18.87 30.34
C ASN A 202 -8.33 18.45 31.33
N GLN A 203 -7.26 19.25 31.39
CA GLN A 203 -6.12 19.00 32.27
C GLN A 203 -6.46 19.09 33.76
N THR A 204 -7.50 19.82 34.15
CA THR A 204 -7.86 20.03 35.55
C THR A 204 -8.54 18.81 36.14
N ASP A 205 -9.47 18.23 35.38
CA ASP A 205 -10.27 17.09 35.82
C ASP A 205 -9.72 15.75 35.33
N SER A 206 -8.68 15.78 34.49
CA SER A 206 -8.11 14.60 33.82
C SER A 206 -9.18 13.77 33.10
N THR A 207 -10.09 14.46 32.41
CA THR A 207 -11.20 13.85 31.67
C THR A 207 -11.32 14.43 30.27
N TRP A 208 -11.83 13.62 29.35
CA TRP A 208 -12.23 14.06 28.02
C TRP A 208 -13.57 14.80 28.09
N VAL A 209 -13.61 16.00 27.53
CA VAL A 209 -14.82 16.79 27.37
C VAL A 209 -15.27 16.69 25.92
N PHE A 210 -16.46 16.15 25.75
CA PHE A 210 -17.14 16.01 24.47
C PHE A 210 -18.16 17.13 24.31
N ASN A 211 -18.11 17.84 23.19
CA ASN A 211 -19.08 18.87 22.82
C ASN A 211 -19.66 18.55 21.44
N ASP A 212 -20.96 18.23 21.39
CA ASP A 212 -21.73 17.91 20.18
C ASP A 212 -22.38 19.14 19.53
N SER A 213 -21.96 20.34 19.93
CA SER A 213 -22.56 21.61 19.51
C SER A 213 -21.48 22.59 19.07
N CYS A 214 -20.65 22.18 18.12
CA CYS A 214 -19.64 23.01 17.47
C CYS A 214 -19.91 23.10 15.96
N SER A 215 -20.78 24.03 15.53
CA SER A 215 -21.15 24.18 14.11
C SER A 215 -20.00 24.60 13.18
N GLU A 216 -18.90 25.12 13.75
CA GLU A 216 -17.70 25.51 13.01
C GLU A 216 -16.67 24.36 12.91
N CYS A 217 -16.89 23.27 13.63
CA CYS A 217 -15.99 22.13 13.63
C CYS A 217 -16.21 21.26 12.39
N GLY A 218 -15.16 21.08 11.59
CA GLY A 218 -15.11 20.13 10.49
C GLY A 218 -15.10 18.66 10.95
N PRO A 219 -15.30 17.72 10.01
CA PRO A 219 -15.22 16.30 10.31
C PRO A 219 -13.77 15.85 10.58
N ILE A 220 -13.60 14.63 11.07
CA ILE A 220 -12.28 14.00 11.29
C ILE A 220 -12.24 12.71 10.48
N ILE A 221 -11.18 12.51 9.70
CA ILE A 221 -10.94 11.23 9.00
C ILE A 221 -9.77 10.50 9.64
N ILE A 222 -9.92 9.19 9.76
CA ILE A 222 -8.84 8.30 10.12
C ILE A 222 -8.58 7.41 8.91
N LEU A 223 -7.32 7.41 8.46
CA LEU A 223 -6.84 6.60 7.34
C LEU A 223 -5.91 5.51 7.88
N ALA A 224 -5.99 4.31 7.33
CA ALA A 224 -5.08 3.22 7.70
C ALA A 224 -4.80 2.27 6.52
N ASP A 225 -3.74 1.47 6.65
CA ASP A 225 -3.49 0.31 5.78
C ASP A 225 -3.97 -0.97 6.49
N ALA A 226 -4.93 -1.66 5.86
CA ALA A 226 -5.52 -2.91 6.34
C ALA A 226 -4.51 -4.02 6.63
N TYR A 227 -3.31 -3.97 6.03
CA TYR A 227 -2.24 -4.93 6.34
C TYR A 227 -1.90 -4.94 7.85
N ASN A 228 -1.75 -3.74 8.43
CA ASN A 228 -1.55 -3.57 9.87
C ASN A 228 -1.99 -2.17 10.31
N PRO A 229 -3.30 -1.98 10.56
CA PRO A 229 -3.87 -0.67 10.88
C PRO A 229 -3.24 -0.05 12.12
N SER A 230 -2.96 -0.84 13.16
CA SER A 230 -2.33 -0.35 14.39
C SER A 230 -0.96 0.31 14.19
N MET A 231 -0.22 -0.11 13.17
CA MET A 231 1.12 0.42 12.88
C MET A 231 1.06 1.50 11.80
N PHE A 232 0.10 1.43 10.88
CA PHE A 232 0.01 2.28 9.71
C PHE A 232 -1.34 2.99 9.68
N TRP A 233 -1.47 4.05 10.48
CA TRP A 233 -2.64 4.89 10.51
C TRP A 233 -2.26 6.36 10.66
N MET A 234 -3.19 7.25 10.31
CA MET A 234 -3.08 8.67 10.53
C MET A 234 -4.45 9.31 10.72
N VAL A 235 -4.49 10.41 11.44
CA VAL A 235 -5.69 11.21 11.69
C VAL A 235 -5.52 12.54 10.98
N LEU A 236 -6.56 12.95 10.26
CA LEU A 236 -6.67 14.32 9.75
C LEU A 236 -7.90 14.98 10.37
N ASN A 237 -7.66 16.13 10.97
CA ASN A 237 -8.67 16.97 11.58
C ASN A 237 -8.86 18.20 10.69
N PHE A 238 -10.12 18.52 10.37
CA PHE A 238 -10.52 19.62 9.51
C PHE A 238 -11.15 20.80 10.28
N ASN A 239 -11.03 20.81 11.60
CA ASN A 239 -11.32 21.96 12.48
C ASN A 239 -10.33 23.12 12.28
#